data_AF-A0A2B7XY75-F1
#
_entry.id   AF-A0A2B7XY75-F1
#
_cell.length_a   1.000
_cell.length_b   1.000
_cell.length_c   1.000
_cell.angle_alpha   90.00
_cell.angle_beta   90.00
_cell.angle_gamma   90.00
#
_symmetry.space_group_name_H-M   'P 1'
#
loop_
_entity.id
_entity.type
_entity.pdbx_description
1 polymer ?
#
loop_
_entity_poly.entity_id
_entity_poly.type
_entity_poly.pdbx_seq_one_letter_code
_entity_poly.pdbx_strand_id
1 'polypeptide(L)'
;MPKRISPTTSEHPTHIAGNSTLGFQSILALSTGPSWRTRGLQAAAKLTNLEIQIPPQPHIHPDLVNAFQSLGPEGIRKPTHGASIAWLAHLDIIKYTVQANMDTVLILEDDVDWDVRIRSQMIRIAQSVRNLTHYPNDDINNPAITTHESETAPYGRDWEVLWIGHCGEYWEDHYETVLYDDPTACPHSDYIGWAKGYIERIPDRRRAVYWSANPVCSFAYALSREGARKVLELLGGAQGEAFDVSMMMACKGKKIKCISVVPEVVHQYFPDQSFGVTSNVDIGNGKEAGAKEADFEGVMGSTENILESARCRALWEQTCLRKP
;
A
#
# COMPACT_ATOMS: atom_id res chain seq x y z
N MET A 1 2.22 24.60 49.58
CA MET A 1 2.51 23.42 48.72
C MET A 1 2.51 23.87 47.28
N PRO A 2 3.63 23.77 46.55
CA PRO A 2 3.67 24.14 45.14
C PRO A 2 3.01 23.03 44.30
N LYS A 3 2.03 23.39 43.47
CA LYS A 3 1.46 22.50 42.46
C LYS A 3 2.57 22.13 41.47
N ARG A 4 2.95 20.86 41.46
CA ARG A 4 3.87 20.28 40.49
C ARG A 4 3.15 20.27 39.14
N ILE A 5 3.49 21.22 38.26
CA ILE A 5 3.06 21.18 36.87
C ILE A 5 3.89 20.06 36.22
N SER A 6 3.25 18.92 35.97
CA SER A 6 3.80 17.88 35.11
C SER A 6 3.85 18.43 33.68
N PRO A 7 5.00 18.37 32.99
CA PRO A 7 5.04 18.70 31.58
C PRO A 7 4.25 17.63 30.82
N THR A 8 3.09 17.99 30.28
CA THR A 8 2.48 17.23 29.19
C THR A 8 3.40 17.40 27.99
N THR A 9 4.30 16.44 27.77
CA THR A 9 4.96 16.27 26.48
C THR A 9 3.86 16.00 25.47
N SER A 10 3.48 16.98 24.65
CA SER A 10 2.61 16.71 23.51
C SER A 10 3.40 15.78 22.58
N GLU A 11 2.94 14.53 22.45
CA GLU A 11 3.56 13.59 21.52
C GLU A 11 3.54 14.17 20.10
N HIS A 12 4.63 13.97 19.35
CA HIS A 12 4.74 14.48 17.99
C HIS A 12 3.60 13.91 17.12
N PRO A 13 2.94 14.68 16.23
CA PRO A 13 1.73 14.22 15.52
C PRO A 13 1.89 12.91 14.73
N THR A 14 3.12 12.59 14.33
CA THR A 14 3.46 11.33 13.65
C THR A 14 3.19 10.09 14.50
N HIS A 15 3.10 10.19 15.83
CA HIS A 15 2.72 9.07 16.71
C HIS A 15 1.32 8.52 16.38
N ILE A 16 0.43 9.35 15.81
CA ILE A 16 -0.91 8.94 15.39
C ILE A 16 -0.86 7.93 14.24
N ALA A 17 0.21 7.92 13.42
CA ALA A 17 0.43 6.89 12.42
C ALA A 17 0.62 5.48 13.02
N GLY A 18 0.80 5.37 14.34
CA GLY A 18 0.82 4.11 15.07
C GLY A 18 -0.53 3.69 15.64
N ASN A 19 -1.66 4.33 15.31
CA ASN A 19 -2.99 3.90 15.77
C ASN A 19 -3.54 2.69 14.96
N SER A 20 -4.80 2.31 15.16
CA SER A 20 -5.44 1.19 14.44
C SER A 20 -5.73 1.45 12.96
N THR A 21 -5.73 2.71 12.52
CA THR A 21 -5.92 3.10 11.12
C THR A 21 -4.62 3.56 10.46
N LEU A 22 -3.48 3.35 11.13
CA LEU A 22 -2.15 3.82 10.71
C LEU A 22 -2.12 5.34 10.43
N GLY A 23 -2.96 6.12 11.11
CA GLY A 23 -3.07 7.57 10.94
C GLY A 23 -3.87 8.03 9.72
N PHE A 24 -4.47 7.11 8.96
CA PHE A 24 -5.44 7.44 7.91
C PHE A 24 -6.85 7.53 8.51
N GLN A 25 -7.81 8.12 7.78
CA GLN A 25 -9.21 8.12 8.24
C GLN A 25 -9.78 6.70 8.24
N SER A 26 -9.46 5.90 7.23
CA SER A 26 -9.90 4.49 7.11
C SER A 26 -8.84 3.65 6.39
N ILE A 27 -8.83 2.35 6.71
CA ILE A 27 -8.15 1.32 5.90
C ILE A 27 -9.24 0.49 5.20
N LEU A 28 -9.20 0.43 3.88
CA LEU A 28 -10.13 -0.34 3.05
C LEU A 28 -9.40 -1.47 2.34
N ALA A 29 -9.96 -2.68 2.34
CA ALA A 29 -9.44 -3.77 1.52
C ALA A 29 -10.33 -4.01 0.30
N LEU A 30 -9.70 -4.11 -0.87
CA LEU A 30 -10.32 -4.50 -2.12
C LEU A 30 -10.45 -6.04 -2.16
N SER A 31 -11.68 -6.53 -2.12
CA SER A 31 -11.95 -7.97 -2.16
C SER A 31 -13.25 -8.28 -2.89
N THR A 32 -13.31 -9.44 -3.54
CA THR A 32 -14.55 -9.97 -4.15
C THR A 32 -15.46 -10.67 -3.16
N GLY A 33 -15.03 -10.86 -1.90
CA GLY A 33 -15.83 -11.47 -0.83
C GLY A 33 -15.03 -12.42 0.06
N PRO A 34 -15.71 -13.13 0.98
CA PRO A 34 -15.05 -14.05 1.90
C PRO A 34 -14.27 -15.15 1.19
N SER A 35 -12.97 -15.25 1.48
CA SER A 35 -12.03 -16.26 0.97
C SER A 35 -10.84 -16.44 1.92
N TRP A 36 -9.90 -17.33 1.59
CA TRP A 36 -8.63 -17.47 2.31
C TRP A 36 -7.88 -16.13 2.44
N ARG A 37 -8.02 -15.25 1.44
CA ARG A 37 -7.39 -13.93 1.40
C ARG A 37 -7.91 -13.05 2.52
N THR A 38 -9.23 -12.85 2.57
CA THR A 38 -9.87 -12.02 3.61
C THR A 38 -9.69 -12.58 5.01
N ARG A 39 -9.71 -13.91 5.18
CA ARG A 39 -9.50 -14.54 6.49
C ARG A 39 -8.06 -14.38 6.97
N GLY A 40 -7.08 -14.56 6.10
CA GLY A 40 -5.68 -14.29 6.40
C GLY A 40 -5.42 -12.81 6.71
N LEU A 41 -6.02 -11.89 5.94
CA LEU A 41 -5.95 -10.45 6.18
C LEU A 41 -6.53 -10.06 7.54
N GLN A 42 -7.70 -10.60 7.90
CA GLN A 42 -8.34 -10.34 9.19
C GLN A 42 -7.55 -10.93 10.36
N ALA A 43 -6.92 -12.10 10.18
CA ALA A 43 -6.04 -12.68 11.19
C ALA A 43 -4.83 -11.78 11.47
N ALA A 44 -4.16 -11.30 10.41
CA ALA A 44 -3.07 -10.34 10.51
C ALA A 44 -3.53 -9.03 11.20
N ALA A 45 -4.66 -8.47 10.76
CA ALA A 45 -5.22 -7.23 11.31
C ALA A 45 -5.55 -7.36 12.81
N LYS A 46 -6.13 -8.48 13.22
CA LYS A 46 -6.43 -8.75 14.64
C LYS A 46 -5.14 -8.84 15.46
N LEU A 47 -4.10 -9.50 14.95
CA LEU A 47 -2.81 -9.61 15.64
C LEU A 47 -2.13 -8.25 15.83
N THR A 48 -2.16 -7.39 14.82
CA THR A 48 -1.50 -6.08 14.86
C THR A 48 -2.41 -4.94 15.31
N ASN A 49 -3.66 -5.24 15.69
CA ASN A 49 -4.69 -4.26 16.08
C ASN A 49 -4.92 -3.18 15.01
N LEU A 50 -5.10 -3.61 13.76
CA LEU A 50 -5.54 -2.76 12.66
C LEU A 50 -7.04 -2.92 12.41
N GLU A 51 -7.68 -1.80 12.11
CA GLU A 51 -9.09 -1.74 11.75
C GLU A 51 -9.22 -1.64 10.22
N ILE A 52 -9.53 -2.77 9.59
CA ILE A 52 -9.67 -2.88 8.13
C ILE A 52 -11.13 -3.11 7.79
N GLN A 53 -11.68 -2.28 6.90
CA GLN A 53 -13.03 -2.42 6.37
C GLN A 53 -12.96 -3.08 5.00
N ILE A 54 -13.86 -4.03 4.74
CA ILE A 54 -13.98 -4.69 3.42
C ILE A 54 -15.33 -4.27 2.82
N PRO A 55 -15.39 -3.13 2.11
CA PRO A 55 -16.64 -2.68 1.51
C PRO A 55 -17.07 -3.67 0.40
N PRO A 56 -18.39 -3.96 0.27
CA PRO A 56 -18.88 -4.78 -0.83
C PRO A 56 -18.48 -4.18 -2.19
N GLN A 57 -17.91 -5.00 -3.06
CA GLN A 57 -17.61 -4.59 -4.43
C GLN A 57 -18.83 -4.80 -5.33
N PRO A 58 -19.17 -3.85 -6.20
CA PRO A 58 -20.25 -4.03 -7.16
C PRO A 58 -19.90 -5.14 -8.16
N HIS A 59 -20.93 -5.79 -8.71
CA HIS A 59 -20.73 -6.72 -9.80
C HIS A 59 -20.29 -5.97 -11.06
N ILE A 60 -19.14 -6.37 -11.63
CA ILE A 60 -18.60 -5.81 -12.86
C ILE A 60 -19.14 -6.64 -14.03
N HIS A 61 -20.08 -6.06 -14.79
CA HIS A 61 -20.71 -6.74 -15.93
C HIS A 61 -19.66 -7.02 -17.04
N PRO A 62 -19.66 -8.21 -17.67
CA PRO A 62 -18.69 -8.56 -18.70
C PRO A 62 -18.61 -7.56 -19.86
N ASP A 63 -19.73 -7.01 -20.30
CA ASP A 63 -19.74 -5.99 -21.38
C ASP A 63 -19.00 -4.71 -20.99
N LEU A 64 -19.03 -4.32 -19.71
CA LEU A 64 -18.24 -3.19 -19.23
C LEU A 64 -16.74 -3.51 -19.30
N VAL A 65 -16.35 -4.73 -18.93
CA VAL A 65 -14.95 -5.20 -19.06
C VAL A 65 -14.51 -5.14 -20.52
N ASN A 66 -15.31 -5.70 -21.43
CA ASN A 66 -15.03 -5.72 -22.87
C ASN A 66 -14.91 -4.30 -23.47
N ALA A 67 -15.81 -3.39 -23.06
CA ALA A 67 -15.75 -1.99 -23.45
C ALA A 67 -14.49 -1.31 -22.90
N PHE A 68 -14.17 -1.51 -21.61
CA PHE A 68 -13.01 -0.93 -20.95
C PHE A 68 -11.68 -1.37 -21.58
N GLN A 69 -11.56 -2.66 -21.94
CA GLN A 69 -10.41 -3.18 -22.70
C GLN A 69 -10.21 -2.48 -24.04
N SER A 70 -11.29 -1.95 -24.62
CA SER A 70 -11.27 -1.35 -25.96
C SER A 70 -11.03 0.15 -25.94
N LEU A 71 -11.11 0.81 -24.78
CA LEU A 71 -10.90 2.25 -24.62
C LEU A 71 -9.46 2.67 -24.97
N GLY A 72 -9.30 3.97 -25.19
CA GLY A 72 -8.04 4.59 -25.58
C GLY A 72 -7.80 4.60 -27.10
N PRO A 73 -6.84 5.42 -27.57
CA PRO A 73 -6.50 5.52 -28.99
C PRO A 73 -5.84 4.24 -29.52
N GLU A 74 -5.86 4.07 -30.85
CA GLU A 74 -5.12 2.99 -31.51
C GLU A 74 -3.62 3.09 -31.24
N GLY A 75 -2.96 1.93 -31.07
CA GLY A 75 -1.52 1.84 -30.85
C GLY A 75 -1.06 1.92 -29.38
N ILE A 76 -1.93 2.28 -28.43
CA ILE A 76 -1.61 2.15 -27.01
C ILE A 76 -1.80 0.70 -26.55
N ARG A 77 -0.90 0.24 -25.67
CA ARG A 77 -1.02 -1.07 -25.00
C ARG A 77 -2.31 -1.08 -24.16
N LYS A 78 -3.18 -2.04 -24.45
CA LYS A 78 -4.48 -2.21 -23.80
C LYS A 78 -4.38 -3.22 -22.64
N PRO A 79 -5.22 -3.09 -21.60
CA PRO A 79 -5.24 -4.04 -20.50
C PRO A 79 -5.78 -5.40 -20.94
N THR A 80 -5.28 -6.47 -20.33
CA THR A 80 -5.85 -7.81 -20.50
C THR A 80 -7.21 -7.91 -19.80
N HIS A 81 -7.97 -8.97 -20.05
CA HIS A 81 -9.32 -9.10 -19.48
C HIS A 81 -9.31 -9.11 -17.94
N GLY A 82 -8.45 -9.92 -17.33
CA GLY A 82 -8.28 -9.95 -15.88
C GLY A 82 -7.75 -8.63 -15.31
N ALA A 83 -6.84 -7.96 -16.02
CA ALA A 83 -6.32 -6.65 -15.61
C ALA A 83 -7.42 -5.57 -15.65
N SER A 84 -8.32 -5.62 -16.63
CA SER A 84 -9.49 -4.73 -16.69
C SER A 84 -10.45 -4.94 -15.53
N ILE A 85 -10.70 -6.19 -15.12
CA ILE A 85 -11.54 -6.49 -13.95
C ILE A 85 -10.90 -5.89 -12.68
N ALA A 86 -9.60 -6.12 -12.47
CA ALA A 86 -8.88 -5.55 -11.33
C ALA A 86 -8.91 -4.02 -11.36
N TRP A 87 -8.63 -3.41 -12.52
CA TRP A 87 -8.65 -1.96 -12.69
C TRP A 87 -10.01 -1.36 -12.35
N LEU A 88 -11.09 -1.91 -12.89
CA LEU A 88 -12.46 -1.45 -12.59
C LEU A 88 -12.77 -1.58 -11.10
N ALA A 89 -12.33 -2.65 -10.43
CA ALA A 89 -12.48 -2.83 -9.00
C ALA A 89 -11.73 -1.74 -8.19
N HIS A 90 -10.50 -1.39 -8.57
CA HIS A 90 -9.77 -0.27 -7.97
C HIS A 90 -10.49 1.07 -8.21
N LEU A 91 -11.04 1.32 -9.40
CA LEU A 91 -11.81 2.55 -9.65
C LEU A 91 -13.07 2.60 -8.78
N ASP A 92 -13.75 1.48 -8.55
CA ASP A 92 -14.98 1.45 -7.77
C ASP A 92 -14.72 1.68 -6.27
N ILE A 93 -13.67 1.09 -5.69
CA ILE A 93 -13.30 1.39 -4.30
C ILE A 93 -12.85 2.85 -4.12
N ILE A 94 -12.19 3.46 -5.12
CA ILE A 94 -11.80 4.88 -5.07
C ILE A 94 -13.03 5.79 -5.27
N LYS A 95 -13.99 5.43 -6.12
CA LYS A 95 -15.27 6.16 -6.20
C LYS A 95 -15.98 6.17 -4.86
N TYR A 96 -15.98 5.03 -4.15
CA TYR A 96 -16.54 4.95 -2.80
C TYR A 96 -15.86 5.92 -1.83
N THR A 97 -14.53 6.06 -1.85
CA THR A 97 -13.82 6.98 -0.93
C THR A 97 -14.18 8.44 -1.21
N VAL A 98 -14.33 8.81 -2.48
CA VAL A 98 -14.77 10.15 -2.89
C VAL A 98 -16.23 10.40 -2.49
N GLN A 99 -17.13 9.44 -2.71
CA GLN A 99 -18.55 9.54 -2.33
C GLN A 99 -18.76 9.62 -0.82
N ALA A 100 -17.98 8.86 -0.06
CA ALA A 100 -17.95 8.90 1.41
C ALA A 100 -17.24 10.15 1.97
N ASN A 101 -16.71 11.02 1.10
CA ASN A 101 -16.02 12.25 1.45
C ASN A 101 -14.85 12.04 2.43
N MET A 102 -14.10 10.94 2.26
CA MET A 102 -12.93 10.61 3.09
C MET A 102 -11.78 11.60 2.85
N ASP A 103 -11.05 11.96 3.91
CA ASP A 103 -9.90 12.86 3.87
C ASP A 103 -8.62 12.14 3.43
N THR A 104 -8.38 10.97 4.02
CA THR A 104 -7.29 10.06 3.65
C THR A 104 -7.75 8.63 3.79
N VAL A 105 -7.28 7.75 2.92
CA VAL A 105 -7.61 6.32 2.97
C VAL A 105 -6.40 5.50 2.59
N LEU A 106 -6.15 4.40 3.29
CA LEU A 106 -5.23 3.35 2.85
C LEU A 106 -6.03 2.26 2.16
N ILE A 107 -5.72 1.95 0.91
CA ILE A 107 -6.31 0.84 0.15
C ILE A 107 -5.33 -0.32 0.12
N LEU A 108 -5.82 -1.51 0.44
CA LEU A 108 -5.09 -2.77 0.45
C LEU A 108 -5.71 -3.77 -0.54
N GLU A 109 -4.89 -4.57 -1.23
CA GLU A 109 -5.36 -5.81 -1.85
C GLU A 109 -5.60 -6.89 -0.76
N ASP A 110 -6.47 -7.87 -0.99
CA ASP A 110 -6.91 -8.80 0.07
C ASP A 110 -5.92 -9.95 0.36
N ASP A 111 -4.97 -10.21 -0.54
CA ASP A 111 -3.91 -11.21 -0.35
C ASP A 111 -2.62 -10.64 0.25
N VAL A 112 -2.61 -9.40 0.74
CA VAL A 112 -1.41 -8.79 1.33
C VAL A 112 -1.15 -9.19 2.78
N ASP A 113 0.07 -8.93 3.22
CA ASP A 113 0.56 -9.11 4.57
C ASP A 113 1.65 -8.07 4.90
N TRP A 114 1.97 -7.94 6.19
CA TRP A 114 2.90 -6.94 6.71
C TRP A 114 3.65 -7.46 7.93
N ASP A 115 4.67 -6.72 8.36
CA ASP A 115 5.42 -7.07 9.56
C ASP A 115 4.58 -6.82 10.83
N VAL A 116 4.66 -7.68 11.85
CA VAL A 116 3.97 -7.47 13.14
C VAL A 116 4.24 -6.10 13.79
N ARG A 117 5.34 -5.43 13.38
CA ARG A 117 5.75 -4.09 13.83
C ARG A 117 5.19 -2.95 12.98
N ILE A 118 4.24 -3.19 12.06
CA ILE A 118 3.69 -2.20 11.11
C ILE A 118 3.34 -0.86 11.75
N ARG A 119 2.72 -0.85 12.92
CA ARG A 119 2.34 0.39 13.63
C ARG A 119 3.57 1.25 13.98
N SER A 120 4.68 0.65 14.35
CA SER A 120 5.93 1.36 14.62
C SER A 120 6.66 1.78 13.34
N GLN A 121 6.57 0.99 12.26
CA GLN A 121 7.10 1.35 10.94
C GLN A 121 6.39 2.61 10.42
N MET A 122 5.06 2.66 10.52
CA MET A 122 4.27 3.78 10.01
C MET A 122 4.54 5.11 10.72
N ILE A 123 4.92 5.11 12.01
CA ILE A 123 5.36 6.33 12.72
C ILE A 123 6.61 6.93 12.05
N ARG A 124 7.61 6.09 11.73
CA ARG A 124 8.85 6.54 11.08
C ARG A 124 8.62 6.94 9.63
N ILE A 125 7.73 6.24 8.93
CA ILE A 125 7.31 6.61 7.57
C ILE A 125 6.63 7.97 7.59
N ALA A 126 5.68 8.20 8.49
CA ALA A 126 4.98 9.48 8.63
C ALA A 126 5.95 10.65 8.87
N GLN A 127 6.93 10.46 9.76
CA GLN A 127 7.99 11.43 9.98
C GLN A 127 8.83 11.68 8.72
N SER A 128 9.17 10.61 7.99
CA SER A 128 9.98 10.71 6.77
C SER A 128 9.23 11.40 5.63
N VAL A 129 7.92 11.16 5.50
CA VAL A 129 7.05 11.85 4.53
C VAL A 129 6.98 13.34 4.84
N ARG A 130 6.82 13.73 6.11
CA ARG A 130 6.85 15.16 6.51
C ARG A 130 8.19 15.82 6.19
N ASN A 131 9.30 15.13 6.44
CA ASN A 131 10.63 15.63 6.11
C ASN A 131 10.82 15.81 4.59
N LEU A 132 10.40 14.83 3.79
CA LEU A 132 10.50 14.85 2.33
C LEU A 132 9.65 15.99 1.72
N THR A 133 8.45 16.19 2.24
CA THR A 133 7.54 17.24 1.78
C THR A 133 7.86 18.62 2.36
N HIS A 134 8.91 18.71 3.19
CA HIS A 134 9.24 19.90 3.99
C HIS A 134 8.03 20.46 4.74
N TYR A 135 7.12 19.56 5.16
CA TYR A 135 5.93 19.94 5.88
C TYR A 135 6.37 20.55 7.21
N PRO A 136 5.95 21.79 7.55
CA PRO A 136 6.50 22.46 8.71
C PRO A 136 6.30 21.61 9.96
N ASN A 137 7.36 21.45 10.73
CA ASN A 137 7.25 20.93 12.08
C ASN A 137 6.39 21.90 12.89
N ASP A 138 5.75 21.41 13.95
CA ASP A 138 5.01 22.21 14.93
C ASP A 138 5.94 23.21 15.64
N ASP A 139 6.44 24.19 14.91
CA ASP A 139 6.91 25.41 15.52
C ASP A 139 5.64 26.13 15.98
N ILE A 140 5.43 26.11 17.30
CA ILE A 140 4.34 26.80 18.01
C ILE A 140 4.29 28.29 17.61
N ASN A 141 5.35 28.83 17.00
CA ASN A 141 5.43 30.20 16.52
C ASN A 141 5.16 30.39 15.02
N ASN A 142 4.82 29.34 14.27
CA ASN A 142 4.45 29.46 12.86
C ASN A 142 2.93 29.70 12.71
N PRO A 143 2.47 30.92 12.38
CA PRO A 143 1.05 31.25 12.28
C PRO A 143 0.34 30.61 11.06
N ALA A 144 1.07 29.91 10.19
CA ALA A 144 0.53 29.33 8.96
C ALA A 144 -0.11 27.94 9.13
N ILE A 145 0.12 27.24 10.25
CA ILE A 145 -0.49 25.93 10.53
C ILE A 145 -1.23 26.04 11.86
N THR A 146 -2.53 25.76 11.83
CA THR A 146 -3.29 25.64 13.08
C THR A 146 -2.86 24.37 13.81
N THR A 147 -2.73 24.41 15.13
CA THR A 147 -2.34 23.25 15.96
C THR A 147 -3.18 22.00 15.64
N HIS A 148 -4.46 22.17 15.31
CA HIS A 148 -5.37 21.11 14.89
C HIS A 148 -5.04 20.45 13.54
N GLU A 149 -4.52 21.19 12.55
CA GLU A 149 -4.16 20.61 11.25
C GLU A 149 -2.93 19.73 11.34
N SER A 150 -1.95 20.13 12.16
CA SER A 150 -0.77 19.31 12.39
C SER A 150 -1.09 18.05 13.20
N GLU A 151 -1.96 18.16 14.20
CA GLU A 151 -2.46 17.04 15.02
C GLU A 151 -3.25 16.00 14.22
N THR A 152 -3.82 16.35 13.06
CA THR A 152 -4.69 15.44 12.29
C THR A 152 -4.08 14.89 11.00
N ALA A 153 -2.87 15.35 10.64
CA ALA A 153 -2.18 14.95 9.41
C ALA A 153 -0.79 14.36 9.73
N PRO A 154 -0.70 13.10 10.21
CA PRO A 154 0.58 12.50 10.60
C PRO A 154 1.58 12.42 9.45
N TYR A 155 1.12 12.29 8.21
CA TYR A 155 1.94 12.28 6.99
C TYR A 155 2.10 13.66 6.34
N GLY A 156 1.61 14.74 6.97
CA GLY A 156 1.41 16.02 6.29
C GLY A 156 0.32 15.93 5.22
N ARG A 157 0.19 17.00 4.42
CA ARG A 157 -0.86 17.12 3.37
C ARG A 157 -0.32 17.29 1.95
N ASP A 158 0.99 17.43 1.78
CA ASP A 158 1.59 17.69 0.46
C ASP A 158 1.94 16.40 -0.30
N TRP A 159 0.98 15.46 -0.34
CA TRP A 159 1.06 14.20 -1.07
C TRP A 159 -0.34 13.80 -1.56
N GLU A 160 -0.39 13.00 -2.62
CA GLU A 160 -1.63 12.56 -3.24
C GLU A 160 -1.75 11.04 -3.27
N VAL A 161 -0.64 10.35 -3.51
CA VAL A 161 -0.51 8.90 -3.40
C VAL A 161 0.69 8.59 -2.51
N LEU A 162 0.51 7.73 -1.52
CA LEU A 162 1.60 7.17 -0.72
C LEU A 162 1.63 5.66 -0.91
N TRP A 163 2.65 5.17 -1.61
CA TRP A 163 2.82 3.76 -1.95
C TRP A 163 3.64 3.07 -0.86
N ILE A 164 3.00 2.17 -0.10
CA ILE A 164 3.64 1.45 1.01
C ILE A 164 3.74 -0.05 0.78
N GLY A 165 3.05 -0.56 -0.24
CA GLY A 165 3.13 -1.94 -0.70
C GLY A 165 3.16 -2.04 -2.22
N HIS A 166 4.25 -2.60 -2.73
CA HIS A 166 4.56 -2.77 -4.15
C HIS A 166 5.46 -4.00 -4.32
N CYS A 167 5.58 -4.51 -5.53
CA CYS A 167 6.52 -5.61 -5.85
C CYS A 167 7.93 -5.11 -6.17
N GLY A 168 8.12 -3.80 -6.16
CA GLY A 168 9.40 -3.15 -6.39
C GLY A 168 9.22 -1.73 -6.91
N GLU A 169 10.29 -0.97 -6.84
CA GLU A 169 10.34 0.43 -7.22
C GLU A 169 11.77 0.77 -7.66
N TYR A 170 11.90 1.72 -8.59
CA TYR A 170 13.19 2.22 -9.06
C TYR A 170 13.75 3.27 -8.11
N TRP A 171 15.04 3.17 -7.76
CA TRP A 171 15.73 4.16 -6.94
C TRP A 171 17.13 4.48 -7.45
N GLU A 172 17.53 5.74 -7.31
CA GLU A 172 18.87 6.27 -7.60
C GLU A 172 19.21 7.46 -6.70
N ASP A 173 20.51 7.68 -6.46
CA ASP A 173 21.05 8.70 -5.55
C ASP A 173 20.60 10.14 -5.88
N HIS A 174 20.19 10.40 -7.12
CA HIS A 174 19.79 11.74 -7.56
C HIS A 174 18.35 12.11 -7.16
N TYR A 175 17.55 11.15 -6.68
CA TYR A 175 16.22 11.44 -6.14
C TYR A 175 16.32 12.01 -4.73
N GLU A 176 15.58 13.09 -4.49
CA GLU A 176 15.38 13.59 -3.14
C GLU A 176 14.78 12.49 -2.27
N THR A 177 15.55 12.06 -1.26
CA THR A 177 15.25 10.87 -0.47
C THR A 177 15.50 11.15 1.01
N VAL A 178 14.56 10.74 1.85
CA VAL A 178 14.77 10.61 3.29
C VAL A 178 15.14 9.17 3.60
N LEU A 179 16.36 8.96 4.09
CA LEU A 179 16.86 7.65 4.52
C LEU A 179 16.90 7.56 6.04
N TYR A 180 16.40 6.46 6.60
CA TYR A 180 16.47 6.18 8.03
C TYR A 180 16.76 4.71 8.32
N ASP A 181 17.36 4.46 9.49
CA ASP A 181 17.65 3.10 9.95
C ASP A 181 16.36 2.38 10.32
N ASP A 182 16.16 1.19 9.76
CA ASP A 182 15.01 0.37 10.04
C ASP A 182 15.42 -1.12 10.12
N PRO A 183 15.54 -1.68 11.34
CA PRO A 183 15.89 -3.09 11.51
C PRO A 183 14.81 -4.05 10.96
N THR A 184 13.62 -3.54 10.64
CA THR A 184 12.53 -4.31 10.03
C THR A 184 12.58 -4.33 8.50
N ALA A 185 13.44 -3.53 7.86
CA ALA A 185 13.65 -3.59 6.42
C ALA A 185 14.30 -4.93 6.03
N CYS A 186 13.82 -5.53 4.93
CA CYS A 186 14.38 -6.77 4.39
C CYS A 186 15.86 -6.57 4.08
N PRO A 187 16.77 -7.41 4.60
CA PRO A 187 18.18 -7.30 4.26
C PRO A 187 18.41 -7.70 2.81
N HIS A 188 19.43 -7.12 2.18
CA HIS A 188 19.72 -7.39 0.75
C HIS A 188 19.89 -8.88 0.43
N SER A 189 20.46 -9.64 1.37
CA SER A 189 20.68 -11.08 1.22
C SER A 189 19.39 -11.87 1.08
N ASP A 190 18.28 -11.37 1.64
CA ASP A 190 16.98 -12.03 1.65
C ASP A 190 15.99 -11.41 0.66
N TYR A 191 16.30 -10.24 0.08
CA TYR A 191 15.40 -9.54 -0.82
C TYR A 191 15.16 -10.35 -2.11
N ILE A 192 13.88 -10.51 -2.45
CA ILE A 192 13.38 -11.17 -3.66
C ILE A 192 12.59 -10.16 -4.49
N GLY A 193 12.79 -10.20 -5.82
CA GLY A 193 12.04 -9.39 -6.76
C GLY A 193 12.92 -8.65 -7.76
N TRP A 194 12.29 -8.09 -8.80
CA TRP A 194 12.98 -7.41 -9.90
C TRP A 194 13.78 -6.19 -9.43
N ALA A 195 13.37 -5.58 -8.31
CA ALA A 195 14.00 -4.37 -7.80
C ALA A 195 15.32 -4.62 -7.04
N LYS A 196 15.78 -5.87 -6.89
CA LYS A 196 16.95 -6.23 -6.06
C LYS A 196 18.18 -5.36 -6.31
N GLY A 197 18.55 -5.14 -7.57
CA GLY A 197 19.71 -4.30 -7.93
C GLY A 197 19.53 -2.80 -7.65
N TYR A 198 18.31 -2.32 -7.41
CA TYR A 198 18.04 -0.97 -6.92
C TYR A 198 18.09 -0.94 -5.39
N ILE A 199 17.52 -1.95 -4.72
CA ILE A 199 17.58 -2.10 -3.27
C ILE A 199 19.03 -2.17 -2.77
N GLU A 200 19.89 -2.93 -3.45
CA GLU A 200 21.32 -3.06 -3.07
C GLU A 200 22.11 -1.74 -3.09
N ARG A 201 21.57 -0.67 -3.70
CA ARG A 201 22.17 0.67 -3.67
C ARG A 201 21.76 1.49 -2.45
N ILE A 202 20.62 1.16 -1.84
CA ILE A 202 20.21 1.72 -0.55
C ILE A 202 21.07 1.02 0.51
N PRO A 203 21.59 1.71 1.55
CA PRO A 203 22.33 1.01 2.59
C PRO A 203 21.47 -0.05 3.29
N ASP A 204 22.05 -1.21 3.56
CA ASP A 204 21.33 -2.35 4.15
C ASP A 204 20.68 -1.98 5.49
N ARG A 205 19.53 -2.59 5.80
CA ARG A 205 18.71 -2.30 6.99
C ARG A 205 18.29 -0.83 7.12
N ARG A 206 18.05 -0.16 5.99
CA ARG A 206 17.46 1.18 5.93
C ARG A 206 16.22 1.18 5.05
N ARG A 207 15.36 2.18 5.25
CA ARG A 207 14.29 2.52 4.30
C ARG A 207 14.54 3.90 3.71
N ALA A 208 14.21 4.02 2.44
CA ALA A 208 14.15 5.22 1.64
C ALA A 208 12.68 5.66 1.49
N VAL A 209 12.42 6.94 1.69
CA VAL A 209 11.14 7.59 1.39
C VAL A 209 11.41 8.74 0.43
N TYR A 210 10.83 8.68 -0.76
CA TYR A 210 11.14 9.62 -1.86
C TYR A 210 9.97 9.74 -2.83
N TRP A 211 10.02 10.75 -3.70
CA TRP A 211 9.05 10.95 -4.77
C TRP A 211 9.10 9.79 -5.78
N SER A 212 8.00 9.07 -5.93
CA SER A 212 7.91 7.83 -6.72
C SER A 212 8.38 8.01 -8.16
N ALA A 213 9.09 7.03 -8.70
CA ALA A 213 9.63 7.07 -10.06
C ALA A 213 9.02 6.01 -10.99
N ASN A 214 8.90 4.77 -10.51
CA ASN A 214 8.43 3.58 -11.20
C ASN A 214 7.90 2.49 -10.22
N PRO A 215 6.94 2.80 -9.32
CA PRO A 215 6.37 1.77 -8.45
C PRO A 215 5.53 0.80 -9.27
N VAL A 216 5.59 -0.49 -8.97
CA VAL A 216 4.82 -1.54 -9.66
C VAL A 216 4.07 -2.39 -8.64
N CYS A 217 2.88 -2.88 -8.99
CA CYS A 217 1.92 -3.57 -8.13
C CYS A 217 1.26 -2.65 -7.09
N SER A 218 -0.05 -2.79 -6.90
CA SER A 218 -0.88 -1.94 -6.05
C SER A 218 -1.26 -2.56 -4.69
N PHE A 219 -0.39 -3.40 -4.13
CA PHE A 219 -0.63 -4.14 -2.89
C PHE A 219 -1.14 -3.24 -1.75
N ALA A 220 -0.51 -2.08 -1.56
CA ALA A 220 -0.98 -1.07 -0.63
C ALA A 220 -0.60 0.35 -1.04
N TYR A 221 -1.61 1.20 -1.22
CA TYR A 221 -1.44 2.61 -1.52
C TYR A 221 -2.46 3.45 -0.77
N ALA A 222 -2.01 4.55 -0.19
CA ALA A 222 -2.90 5.53 0.41
C ALA A 222 -3.20 6.67 -0.56
N LEU A 223 -4.38 7.26 -0.41
CA LEU A 223 -4.85 8.40 -1.18
C LEU A 223 -5.22 9.54 -0.24
N SER A 224 -4.81 10.76 -0.59
CA SER A 224 -5.45 11.96 -0.08
C SER A 224 -6.77 12.20 -0.81
N ARG A 225 -7.63 13.04 -0.24
CA ARG A 225 -8.89 13.48 -0.87
C ARG A 225 -8.69 14.03 -2.29
N GLU A 226 -7.63 14.79 -2.52
CA GLU A 226 -7.29 15.31 -3.85
C GLU A 226 -6.74 14.19 -4.75
N GLY A 227 -5.83 13.36 -4.21
CA GLY A 227 -5.27 12.22 -4.92
C GLY A 227 -6.33 11.25 -5.43
N ALA A 228 -7.36 10.93 -4.63
CA ALA A 228 -8.46 10.07 -5.05
C ALA A 228 -9.19 10.61 -6.29
N ARG A 229 -9.43 11.93 -6.37
CA ARG A 229 -10.07 12.54 -7.54
C ARG A 229 -9.17 12.53 -8.77
N LYS A 230 -7.89 12.88 -8.59
CA LYS A 230 -6.90 12.85 -9.67
C LYS A 230 -6.70 11.45 -10.24
N VAL A 231 -6.64 10.42 -9.38
CA VAL A 231 -6.53 9.03 -9.81
C VAL A 231 -7.76 8.64 -10.65
N LEU A 232 -8.98 8.95 -10.22
CA LEU A 232 -10.19 8.66 -11.01
C LEU A 232 -10.19 9.39 -12.36
N GLU A 233 -9.80 10.66 -12.38
CA GLU A 233 -9.75 11.47 -13.59
C GLU A 233 -8.72 10.93 -14.60
N LEU A 234 -7.52 10.61 -14.13
CA LEU A 234 -6.40 10.22 -14.98
C LEU A 234 -6.48 8.75 -15.42
N LEU A 235 -6.97 7.85 -14.55
CA LEU A 235 -6.98 6.40 -14.81
C LEU A 235 -8.34 5.85 -15.25
N GLY A 236 -9.40 6.66 -15.20
CA GLY A 236 -10.75 6.22 -15.62
C GLY A 236 -10.86 5.89 -17.11
N GLY A 237 -9.90 6.31 -17.94
CA GLY A 237 -9.89 6.12 -19.39
C GLY A 237 -9.20 4.85 -19.90
N ALA A 238 -8.79 3.93 -19.03
CA ALA A 238 -8.08 2.67 -19.37
C ALA A 238 -6.83 2.84 -20.24
N GLN A 239 -6.10 3.95 -20.09
CA GLN A 239 -4.88 4.21 -20.87
C GLN A 239 -3.67 3.52 -20.24
N GLY A 240 -3.40 2.29 -20.67
CA GLY A 240 -2.26 1.49 -20.18
C GLY A 240 -2.61 0.01 -20.08
N GLU A 241 -1.66 -0.79 -19.60
CA GLU A 241 -1.83 -2.25 -19.52
C GLU A 241 -2.43 -2.76 -18.20
N ALA A 242 -2.33 -1.98 -17.13
CA ALA A 242 -2.88 -2.29 -15.82
C ALA A 242 -3.01 -1.01 -14.97
N PHE A 243 -3.80 -1.08 -13.90
CA PHE A 243 -4.09 0.04 -13.01
C PHE A 243 -2.81 0.63 -12.37
N ASP A 244 -1.98 -0.22 -11.80
CA ASP A 244 -0.71 0.13 -11.15
C ASP A 244 0.25 0.79 -12.15
N VAL A 245 0.39 0.25 -13.35
CA VAL A 245 1.24 0.81 -14.41
C VAL A 245 0.73 2.19 -14.85
N SER A 246 -0.58 2.36 -15.00
CA SER A 246 -1.17 3.65 -15.34
C SER A 246 -0.98 4.69 -14.23
N MET A 247 -1.13 4.28 -12.96
CA MET A 247 -0.87 5.13 -11.79
C MET A 247 0.60 5.56 -11.73
N MET A 248 1.50 4.60 -11.91
CA MET A 248 2.93 4.84 -11.98
C MET A 248 3.31 5.83 -13.08
N MET A 249 2.74 5.71 -14.28
CA MET A 249 3.00 6.66 -15.36
C MET A 249 2.50 8.07 -15.01
N ALA A 250 1.36 8.20 -14.31
CA ALA A 250 0.87 9.48 -13.83
C ALA A 250 1.78 10.10 -12.74
N CYS A 251 2.28 9.28 -11.81
CA CYS A 251 3.27 9.66 -10.81
C CYS A 251 4.58 10.14 -11.44
N LYS A 252 5.16 9.32 -12.33
CA LYS A 252 6.41 9.62 -13.05
C LYS A 252 6.29 10.89 -13.89
N GLY A 253 5.13 11.09 -14.51
CA GLY A 253 4.80 12.31 -15.26
C GLY A 253 4.51 13.53 -14.40
N LYS A 254 4.64 13.43 -13.06
CA LYS A 254 4.33 14.49 -12.09
C LYS A 254 2.91 15.04 -12.20
N LYS A 255 1.98 14.24 -12.73
CA LYS A 255 0.54 14.57 -12.74
C LYS A 255 -0.11 14.31 -11.39
N ILE A 256 0.51 13.43 -10.61
CA ILE A 256 0.13 13.08 -9.24
C ILE A 256 1.39 13.15 -8.36
N LYS A 257 1.27 13.75 -7.17
CA LYS A 257 2.32 13.81 -6.14
C LYS A 257 2.42 12.48 -5.41
N CYS A 258 3.27 11.59 -5.90
CA CYS A 258 3.41 10.24 -5.37
C CYS A 258 4.68 10.08 -4.55
N ILE A 259 4.59 9.42 -3.40
CA ILE A 259 5.72 9.08 -2.53
C ILE A 259 5.76 7.57 -2.38
N SER A 260 6.94 6.97 -2.50
CA SER A 260 7.17 5.53 -2.29
C SER A 260 7.99 5.28 -1.03
N VAL A 261 7.71 4.17 -0.36
CA VAL A 261 8.49 3.65 0.78
C VAL A 261 9.23 2.39 0.34
N VAL A 262 10.56 2.42 0.33
CA VAL A 262 11.40 1.35 -0.23
C VAL A 262 12.50 0.92 0.76
N PRO A 263 12.68 -0.38 1.06
CA PRO A 263 11.77 -1.48 0.74
C PRO A 263 10.35 -1.23 1.27
N GLU A 264 9.38 -1.95 0.73
CA GLU A 264 7.96 -1.89 1.09
C GLU A 264 7.68 -2.44 2.51
N VAL A 265 6.58 -2.01 3.12
CA VAL A 265 6.11 -2.50 4.43
C VAL A 265 4.90 -3.43 4.33
N VAL A 266 4.28 -3.49 3.15
CA VAL A 266 3.20 -4.41 2.81
C VAL A 266 3.58 -5.17 1.54
N HIS A 267 3.44 -6.48 1.54
CA HIS A 267 3.71 -7.31 0.36
C HIS A 267 2.63 -8.39 0.22
N GLN A 268 2.52 -8.97 -0.97
CA GLN A 268 1.66 -10.13 -1.20
C GLN A 268 2.08 -11.32 -0.31
N TYR A 269 1.08 -12.01 0.23
CA TYR A 269 1.21 -13.36 0.78
C TYR A 269 0.85 -14.37 -0.29
N PHE A 270 1.71 -15.35 -0.46
CA PHE A 270 1.56 -16.46 -1.39
C PHE A 270 1.14 -17.72 -0.62
N PRO A 271 0.08 -18.43 -1.03
CA PRO A 271 -0.14 -19.80 -0.59
C PRO A 271 1.07 -20.69 -0.86
N ASP A 272 1.13 -21.85 -0.20
CA ASP A 272 2.20 -22.81 -0.45
C ASP A 272 2.26 -23.16 -1.96
N GLN A 273 3.46 -23.00 -2.53
CA GLN A 273 3.67 -23.06 -3.98
C GLN A 273 3.40 -24.44 -4.56
N SER A 274 3.44 -25.50 -3.75
CA SER A 274 3.13 -26.87 -4.19
C SER A 274 1.70 -27.02 -4.71
N PHE A 275 0.79 -26.12 -4.32
CA PHE A 275 -0.60 -26.11 -4.76
C PHE A 275 -0.85 -25.35 -6.07
N GLY A 276 0.14 -24.58 -6.56
CA GLY A 276 0.03 -23.86 -7.83
C GLY A 276 -1.18 -22.93 -7.91
N VAL A 277 -1.48 -22.19 -6.83
CA VAL A 277 -2.65 -21.31 -6.76
C VAL A 277 -2.53 -20.17 -7.79
N THR A 278 -3.50 -20.09 -8.71
CA THR A 278 -3.57 -19.08 -9.77
C THR A 278 -4.17 -17.77 -9.24
N SER A 279 -3.62 -16.61 -9.64
CA SER A 279 -4.18 -15.30 -9.28
C SER A 279 -5.53 -15.05 -9.97
N ASN A 280 -6.38 -14.20 -9.38
CA ASN A 280 -7.69 -13.87 -9.99
C ASN A 280 -7.53 -13.15 -11.34
N VAL A 281 -6.48 -12.35 -11.51
CA VAL A 281 -6.17 -11.69 -12.79
C VAL A 281 -5.84 -12.74 -13.84
N ASP A 282 -5.04 -13.76 -13.50
CA ASP A 282 -4.69 -14.84 -14.43
C ASP A 282 -5.89 -15.72 -14.78
N ILE A 283 -6.76 -16.02 -13.80
CA ILE A 283 -8.03 -16.71 -14.06
C ILE A 283 -8.91 -15.88 -14.99
N GLY A 284 -8.99 -14.55 -14.77
CA GLY A 284 -9.69 -13.63 -15.66
C GLY A 284 -9.07 -13.54 -17.07
N ASN A 285 -7.80 -13.89 -17.22
CA ASN A 285 -7.13 -14.02 -18.53
C ASN A 285 -7.32 -15.41 -19.17
N GLY A 286 -8.11 -16.29 -18.55
CA GLY A 286 -8.43 -17.62 -19.07
C GLY A 286 -7.49 -18.74 -18.62
N LYS A 287 -6.62 -18.50 -17.63
CA LYS A 287 -5.87 -19.61 -17.00
C LYS A 287 -6.79 -20.45 -16.12
N GLU A 288 -6.51 -21.74 -16.02
CA GLU A 288 -7.26 -22.64 -15.16
C GLU A 288 -7.12 -22.22 -13.68
N ALA A 289 -8.23 -22.30 -12.95
CA ALA A 289 -8.20 -22.17 -11.49
C ALA A 289 -7.44 -23.39 -10.94
N GLY A 290 -6.33 -23.13 -10.22
CA GLY A 290 -5.48 -24.16 -9.61
C GLY A 290 -6.18 -24.92 -8.47
N ALA A 291 -5.44 -25.26 -7.41
CA ALA A 291 -6.00 -25.96 -6.25
C ALA A 291 -7.21 -25.23 -5.63
N LYS A 292 -8.14 -25.99 -5.02
CA LYS A 292 -9.27 -25.40 -4.32
C LYS A 292 -8.82 -24.86 -2.97
N GLU A 293 -9.48 -23.80 -2.51
CA GLU A 293 -9.19 -23.13 -1.24
C GLU A 293 -9.04 -24.09 -0.05
N ALA A 294 -9.96 -25.04 0.07
CA ALA A 294 -9.96 -26.04 1.14
C ALA A 294 -8.72 -26.96 1.16
N ASP A 295 -8.02 -27.08 0.03
CA ASP A 295 -6.86 -27.95 -0.09
C ASP A 295 -5.58 -27.30 0.46
N PHE A 296 -5.46 -25.97 0.35
CA PHE A 296 -4.22 -25.24 0.64
C PHE A 296 -4.29 -24.27 1.81
N GLU A 297 -5.47 -23.77 2.19
CA GLU A 297 -5.57 -22.70 3.20
C GLU A 297 -4.99 -23.12 4.56
N GLY A 298 -5.12 -24.39 4.93
CA GLY A 298 -4.57 -24.93 6.17
C GLY A 298 -3.04 -25.06 6.19
N VAL A 299 -2.37 -24.86 5.05
CA VAL A 299 -0.93 -24.97 4.89
C VAL A 299 -0.31 -23.58 4.89
N MET A 300 0.73 -23.40 5.72
CA MET A 300 1.47 -22.14 5.77
C MET A 300 2.15 -21.86 4.43
N GLY A 301 1.85 -20.70 3.86
CA GLY A 301 2.48 -20.19 2.67
C GLY A 301 3.73 -19.38 3.00
N SER A 302 3.97 -18.32 2.22
CA SER A 302 5.13 -17.46 2.40
C SER A 302 4.82 -16.01 2.01
N THR A 303 5.65 -15.10 2.48
CA THR A 303 5.67 -13.71 2.02
C THR A 303 7.08 -13.34 1.61
N GLU A 304 7.21 -12.55 0.55
CA GLU A 304 8.50 -12.00 0.13
C GLU A 304 8.73 -10.69 0.90
N ASN A 305 10.00 -10.42 1.25
CA ASN A 305 10.47 -9.15 1.81
C ASN A 305 9.85 -8.67 3.14
N ILE A 306 8.90 -9.41 3.72
CA ILE A 306 8.34 -9.14 5.05
C ILE A 306 8.97 -10.10 6.06
N LEU A 307 9.76 -9.57 6.98
CA LEU A 307 10.55 -10.37 7.93
C LEU A 307 9.68 -11.14 8.92
N GLU A 308 8.78 -10.44 9.61
CA GLU A 308 7.91 -11.00 10.65
C GLU A 308 6.44 -10.90 10.22
N SER A 309 6.07 -11.69 9.22
CA SER A 309 4.70 -11.81 8.70
C SER A 309 3.63 -11.85 9.79
N ALA A 310 2.72 -10.87 9.79
CA ALA A 310 1.62 -10.81 10.74
C ALA A 310 0.61 -11.94 10.50
N ARG A 311 0.30 -12.26 9.23
CA ARG A 311 -0.57 -13.38 8.87
C ARG A 311 -0.01 -14.71 9.37
N CYS A 312 1.27 -14.98 9.13
CA CYS A 312 1.86 -16.25 9.53
C CYS A 312 2.01 -16.38 11.05
N ARG A 313 2.35 -15.28 11.73
CA ARG A 313 2.39 -15.24 13.19
C ARG A 313 1.01 -15.46 13.80
N ALA A 314 -0.06 -14.95 13.17
CA ALA A 314 -1.42 -15.10 13.66
C ALA A 314 -1.98 -16.52 13.45
N LEU A 315 -1.66 -17.17 12.33
CA LEU A 315 -2.25 -18.45 11.94
C LEU A 315 -1.42 -19.67 12.33
N TRP A 316 -0.09 -19.55 12.39
CA TRP A 316 0.82 -20.68 12.65
C TRP A 316 1.88 -20.39 13.74
N GLU A 317 1.83 -19.22 14.38
CA GLU A 317 2.83 -18.77 15.37
C GLU A 317 4.28 -18.74 14.84
N GLN A 318 4.46 -18.68 13.53
CA GLN A 318 5.76 -18.75 12.84
C GLN A 318 6.00 -17.54 11.93
N THR A 319 7.24 -17.34 11.52
CA THR A 319 7.58 -16.46 10.40
C THR A 319 7.56 -17.27 9.11
N CYS A 320 7.33 -16.60 7.99
CA CYS A 320 7.23 -17.25 6.68
C CYS A 320 7.91 -16.41 5.57
N LEU A 321 8.98 -15.71 5.94
CA LEU A 321 9.82 -14.99 4.97
C LEU A 321 10.37 -15.98 3.94
N ARG A 322 10.02 -15.78 2.68
CA ARG A 322 10.61 -16.50 1.56
C ARG A 322 12.07 -16.11 1.41
N LYS A 323 12.96 -17.10 1.33
CA LYS A 323 14.39 -16.90 1.06
C LYS A 323 14.70 -17.13 -0.43
N PRO A 324 15.69 -16.42 -1.00
CA PRO A 324 16.09 -16.54 -2.41
C PRO A 324 16.50 -17.95 -2.84
#